data_AF-C5T0V4-F1
#
_entry.id   AF-C5T0V4-F1
#
_cell.length_a   1.000
_cell.length_b   1.000
_cell.length_c   1.000
_cell.angle_alpha   90.00
_cell.angle_beta   90.00
_cell.angle_gamma   90.00
#
_symmetry.space_group_name_H-M   'P 1'
#
loop_
_entity.id
_entity.type
_entity.pdbx_description
1 polymer ?
#
loop_
_entity_poly.entity_id
_entity_poly.type
_entity_poly.pdbx_seq_one_letter_code
_entity_poly.pdbx_strand_id
1 'polypeptide(L)'
;MRSLFLTVVYLLIIALGFQASYVWMLGYVWVDIFTPQLVAYSLLPSIPVSMILAVFVLFGLLRLPKDPDVVARSVTVLTVLLGAWMSLTLLWAEVPDAAFAKWNWAIKSVLFSCCVPYFLRNRIHIEAFLWTLVLSGIAHCLPFGAKVLISGGGMACLLAW
;
A
#
# COMPACT_ATOMS: atom_id res chain seq x y z
N MET A 1 -13.05 -10.44 -18.38
CA MET A 1 -13.20 -8.98 -18.51
C MET A 1 -12.46 -8.21 -17.40
N ARG A 2 -12.84 -8.37 -16.12
CA ARG A 2 -12.30 -7.56 -15.00
C ARG A 2 -10.81 -7.78 -14.68
N SER A 3 -10.33 -9.01 -14.78
CA SER A 3 -8.91 -9.36 -14.54
C SER A 3 -7.98 -8.77 -15.59
N LEU A 4 -8.39 -8.79 -16.87
CA LEU A 4 -7.66 -8.17 -17.98
C LEU A 4 -7.56 -6.66 -17.80
N PHE A 5 -8.67 -5.99 -17.44
CA PHE A 5 -8.67 -4.56 -17.17
C PHE A 5 -7.68 -4.18 -16.06
N LEU A 6 -7.71 -4.89 -14.93
CA LEU A 6 -6.76 -4.63 -13.83
C LEU A 6 -5.31 -4.88 -14.25
N THR A 7 -5.06 -5.93 -15.04
CA THR A 7 -3.72 -6.23 -15.55
C THR A 7 -3.19 -5.12 -16.45
N VAL A 8 -4.02 -4.59 -17.35
CA VAL A 8 -3.64 -3.45 -18.20
C VAL A 8 -3.35 -2.21 -17.35
N VAL A 9 -4.20 -1.91 -16.35
CA VAL A 9 -3.95 -0.80 -15.42
C VAL A 9 -2.61 -0.95 -14.71
N TYR A 10 -2.27 -2.16 -14.25
CA TYR A 10 -0.97 -2.44 -13.64
C TYR A 10 0.20 -2.21 -14.59
N LEU A 11 0.09 -2.72 -15.82
CA LEU A 11 1.12 -2.52 -16.84
C LEU A 11 1.30 -1.03 -17.16
N LEU A 12 0.22 -0.25 -17.22
CA LEU A 12 0.28 1.19 -17.43
C LEU A 12 0.97 1.90 -16.26
N ILE A 13 0.65 1.57 -15.00
CA ILE A 13 1.32 2.12 -13.82
C ILE A 13 2.82 1.82 -13.86
N ILE A 14 3.19 0.58 -14.19
CA ILE A 14 4.60 0.16 -14.29
C ILE A 14 5.29 0.94 -15.42
N ALA A 15 4.69 1.00 -16.61
CA ALA A 15 5.23 1.68 -17.77
C ALA A 15 5.41 3.18 -17.54
N LEU A 16 4.40 3.86 -17.00
CA LEU A 16 4.43 5.30 -16.70
C LEU A 16 5.45 5.62 -15.59
N GLY A 17 5.65 4.72 -14.63
CA GLY A 17 6.62 4.97 -13.56
C GLY A 17 8.09 4.95 -14.00
N PHE A 18 8.40 4.42 -15.20
CA PHE A 18 9.73 4.58 -15.79
C PHE A 18 10.01 6.04 -16.19
N GLN A 19 8.99 6.79 -16.59
CA GLN A 19 9.10 8.23 -16.88
C GLN A 19 9.04 9.06 -15.60
N ALA A 20 8.20 8.66 -14.65
CA ALA A 20 8.00 9.37 -13.40
C ALA A 20 7.93 8.40 -12.21
N SER A 21 9.04 8.24 -11.48
CA SER A 21 9.14 7.25 -10.40
C SER A 21 8.13 7.43 -9.26
N TYR A 22 7.54 8.61 -9.08
CA TYR A 22 6.46 8.83 -8.10
C TYR A 22 5.18 8.06 -8.44
N VAL A 23 4.94 7.70 -9.70
CA VAL A 23 3.75 6.93 -10.13
C VAL A 23 3.78 5.51 -9.56
N TRP A 24 4.96 4.90 -9.42
CA TRP A 24 5.08 3.60 -8.76
C TRP A 24 4.66 3.66 -7.28
N MET A 25 4.99 4.77 -6.59
CA MET A 25 4.59 5.00 -5.20
C MET A 25 3.07 5.14 -5.08
N LEU A 26 2.43 5.93 -5.95
CA LEU A 26 0.96 6.05 -6.00
C LEU A 26 0.29 4.70 -6.32
N GLY A 27 0.86 3.96 -7.27
CA GLY A 27 0.39 2.62 -7.62
C GLY A 27 0.44 1.67 -6.43
N TYR A 28 1.54 1.67 -5.67
CA TYR A 28 1.64 0.86 -4.46
C TYR A 28 0.55 1.23 -3.43
N VAL A 29 0.39 2.52 -3.14
CA VAL A 29 -0.60 3.01 -2.15
C VAL A 29 -2.02 2.63 -2.56
N TRP A 30 -2.35 2.76 -3.84
CA TRP A 30 -3.64 2.33 -4.37
C TRP A 30 -3.89 0.83 -4.16
N VAL A 31 -2.88 0.00 -4.41
CA VAL A 31 -2.99 -1.46 -4.21
C VAL A 31 -3.10 -1.83 -2.74
N ASP A 32 -2.33 -1.19 -1.88
CA ASP A 32 -2.28 -1.48 -0.44
C ASP A 32 -3.63 -1.16 0.23
N ILE A 33 -4.28 -0.06 -0.17
CA ILE A 33 -5.57 0.35 0.40
C ILE A 33 -6.74 -0.43 -0.21
N PHE A 34 -6.78 -0.54 -1.54
CA PHE A 34 -7.94 -1.13 -2.20
C PHE A 34 -7.86 -2.66 -2.31
N THR A 35 -6.66 -3.25 -2.33
CA THR A 35 -6.42 -4.69 -2.51
C THR A 35 -7.23 -5.33 -3.66
N PRO A 36 -7.15 -4.79 -4.90
CA PRO A 36 -7.98 -5.24 -6.03
C PRO A 36 -7.80 -6.71 -6.40
N GLN A 37 -6.71 -7.33 -5.96
CA GLN A 37 -6.39 -8.75 -6.12
C GLN A 37 -7.47 -9.65 -5.50
N LEU A 38 -8.00 -9.29 -4.33
CA LEU A 38 -9.02 -10.07 -3.63
C LEU A 38 -10.34 -10.12 -4.38
N VAL A 39 -10.55 -9.18 -5.30
CA VAL A 39 -11.81 -9.04 -6.01
C VAL A 39 -11.72 -9.71 -7.41
N ALA A 40 -10.52 -10.11 -7.87
CA ALA A 40 -10.29 -10.72 -9.18
C ALA A 40 -10.28 -12.27 -9.12
N TYR A 41 -11.11 -12.92 -9.94
CA TYR A 41 -11.49 -14.33 -9.80
C TYR A 41 -10.50 -15.41 -10.30
N SER A 42 -9.26 -15.13 -10.75
CA SER A 42 -8.45 -16.24 -11.31
C SER A 42 -6.93 -16.09 -11.37
N LEU A 43 -6.38 -14.99 -11.89
CA LEU A 43 -4.94 -14.92 -12.25
C LEU A 43 -4.10 -13.99 -11.36
N LEU A 44 -4.72 -13.00 -10.72
CA LEU A 44 -4.03 -12.02 -9.87
C LEU A 44 -3.85 -12.41 -8.39
N PRO A 45 -4.68 -13.28 -7.76
CA PRO A 45 -4.49 -13.65 -6.35
C PRO A 45 -3.17 -14.38 -6.07
N SER A 46 -2.62 -15.08 -7.08
CA SER A 46 -1.37 -15.84 -6.96
C SER A 46 -0.12 -14.99 -7.13
N ILE A 47 -0.26 -13.76 -7.63
CA ILE A 47 0.87 -12.84 -7.87
C ILE A 47 0.88 -11.79 -6.76
N PRO A 48 1.95 -11.68 -5.95
CA PRO A 48 2.05 -10.65 -4.92
C PRO A 48 2.32 -9.28 -5.57
N VAL A 49 1.30 -8.66 -6.17
CA VAL A 49 1.44 -7.39 -6.93
C VAL A 49 1.94 -6.26 -6.03
N SER A 50 1.61 -6.28 -4.74
CA SER A 50 2.14 -5.33 -3.75
C SER A 50 3.66 -5.45 -3.60
N MET A 51 4.22 -6.67 -3.60
CA MET A 51 5.68 -6.87 -3.57
C MET A 51 6.35 -6.37 -4.86
N ILE A 52 5.73 -6.62 -6.02
CA ILE A 52 6.26 -6.15 -7.31
C ILE A 52 6.36 -4.62 -7.31
N LEU A 53 5.29 -3.94 -6.92
CA LEU A 53 5.27 -2.48 -6.84
C LEU A 53 6.23 -1.94 -5.78
N ALA A 54 6.39 -2.64 -4.64
CA ALA A 54 7.38 -2.26 -3.63
C ALA A 54 8.81 -2.27 -4.21
N VAL A 55 9.16 -3.30 -4.98
CA VAL A 55 10.47 -3.39 -5.64
C VAL A 55 10.64 -2.24 -6.64
N PHE A 56 9.60 -1.90 -7.42
CA PHE A 56 9.63 -0.75 -8.32
C PHE A 56 9.79 0.57 -7.56
N VAL A 57 9.15 0.74 -6.41
CA VAL A 57 9.31 1.94 -5.56
C VAL A 57 10.73 2.05 -5.03
N LEU A 58 11.33 0.95 -4.55
CA LEU A 58 12.73 0.92 -4.13
C LEU A 58 13.67 1.25 -5.30
N PHE A 59 13.38 0.73 -6.49
CA PHE A 59 14.14 1.05 -7.70
C PHE A 59 13.99 2.52 -8.11
N GLY A 60 12.78 3.09 -7.97
CA GLY A 60 12.53 4.52 -8.15
C GLY A 60 13.28 5.39 -7.15
N LEU A 61 13.42 4.93 -5.91
CA LEU A 61 14.20 5.63 -4.88
C LEU A 61 15.69 5.72 -5.26
N LEU A 62 16.26 4.67 -5.86
CA LEU A 62 17.65 4.68 -6.33
C LEU A 62 17.88 5.65 -7.50
N ARG A 63 16.84 5.97 -8.28
CA ARG A 63 16.90 6.91 -9.40
C ARG A 63 16.75 8.37 -8.97
N LEU A 64 16.22 8.62 -7.78
CA LEU A 64 16.05 9.99 -7.28
C LEU A 64 17.40 10.60 -6.91
N PRO A 65 17.61 11.90 -7.19
CA PRO A 65 18.80 12.59 -6.72
C PRO A 65 18.85 12.53 -5.18
N LYS A 66 20.03 12.18 -4.67
CA LYS A 66 20.30 12.02 -3.24
C LYS A 66 20.44 13.40 -2.59
N ASP A 67 19.32 13.93 -2.13
CA ASP A 67 19.32 15.12 -1.29
C ASP A 67 19.57 14.71 0.17
N PRO A 68 20.67 15.14 0.81
CA PRO A 68 21.02 14.69 2.16
C PRO A 68 19.96 15.11 3.20
N ASP A 69 19.27 16.22 2.99
CA ASP A 69 18.31 16.79 3.95
C ASP A 69 17.02 15.97 4.09
N VAL A 70 16.62 15.23 3.06
CA VAL A 70 15.42 14.39 3.11
C VAL A 70 15.67 13.07 3.86
N VAL A 71 16.92 12.59 3.84
CA VAL A 71 17.32 11.31 4.42
C VAL A 71 17.39 11.35 5.95
N ALA A 72 17.78 12.49 6.53
CA ALA A 72 18.06 12.65 7.95
C ALA A 72 16.95 13.36 8.75
N ARG A 73 15.72 13.41 8.22
CA ARG A 73 14.61 14.03 8.95
C ARG A 73 14.23 13.16 10.16
N SER A 74 14.02 13.80 11.30
CA SER A 74 13.63 13.14 12.57
C SER A 74 12.48 12.14 12.40
N VAL A 75 11.53 12.44 11.52
CA VAL A 75 10.40 11.56 11.19
C VAL A 75 10.85 10.23 10.61
N THR A 76 11.75 10.21 9.62
CA THR A 76 12.23 8.97 9.00
C THR A 76 12.98 8.12 10.01
N VAL A 77 13.80 8.75 10.87
CA VAL A 77 14.53 8.07 11.95
C VAL A 77 13.55 7.45 12.95
N LEU A 78 12.54 8.21 13.39
CA LEU A 78 11.50 7.72 14.30
C LEU A 78 10.71 6.55 13.71
N THR A 79 10.37 6.59 12.42
CA THR A 79 9.66 5.49 11.76
C THR A 79 10.52 4.23 11.67
N VAL A 80 11.81 4.36 11.40
CA VAL A 80 12.75 3.21 11.40
C VAL A 80 12.91 2.65 12.81
N LEU A 81 13.05 3.51 13.83
CA LEU A 81 13.10 3.09 15.23
C LEU A 81 11.81 2.38 15.65
N LEU A 82 10.65 2.84 15.19
CA LEU A 82 9.37 2.18 15.42
C LEU A 82 9.35 0.78 14.81
N GLY A 83 9.84 0.61 13.58
CA GLY A 83 9.95 -0.71 12.93
C GLY A 83 10.90 -1.65 13.66
N ALA A 84 12.02 -1.13 14.17
CA ALA A 84 12.96 -1.88 15.01
C ALA A 84 12.31 -2.28 16.34
N TRP A 85 11.62 -1.34 17.00
CA TRP A 85 10.90 -1.58 18.25
C TRP A 85 9.83 -2.66 18.10
N MET A 86 9.00 -2.59 17.04
CA MET A 86 8.02 -3.62 16.72
C MET A 86 8.66 -5.01 16.58
N SER A 87 9.81 -5.08 15.92
CA SER A 87 10.54 -6.33 15.71
C SER A 87 11.15 -6.88 17.00
N LEU A 88 11.56 -6.01 17.93
CA LEU A 88 12.03 -6.40 19.26
C LEU A 88 10.88 -6.92 20.13
N THR A 89 9.72 -6.25 20.12
CA THR A 89 8.54 -6.68 20.90
C THR A 89 7.99 -8.02 20.44
N LEU A 90 8.25 -8.43 19.20
CA LEU A 90 7.88 -9.74 18.69
C LEU A 90 8.59 -10.88 19.44
N LEU A 91 9.83 -10.66 19.90
CA LEU A 91 10.60 -11.65 20.65
C LEU A 91 10.04 -11.91 22.06
N TRP A 92 9.20 -10.99 22.55
CA TRP A 92 8.60 -11.03 23.89
C TRP A 92 7.11 -11.40 23.82
N ALA A 93 6.63 -11.89 22.68
CA ALA A 93 5.23 -12.21 22.49
C ALA A 93 4.84 -13.54 23.17
N GLU A 94 3.83 -13.50 24.03
CA GLU A 94 3.22 -14.69 24.67
C GLU A 94 2.62 -15.68 23.66
N VAL A 95 2.15 -15.18 22.51
CA VAL A 95 1.61 -15.99 21.40
C VAL A 95 2.37 -15.65 20.12
N PRO A 96 3.50 -16.31 19.82
CA PRO A 96 4.38 -15.93 18.72
C PRO A 96 3.73 -16.07 17.35
N ASP A 97 2.88 -17.08 17.13
CA ASP A 97 2.26 -17.32 15.82
C ASP A 97 1.29 -16.20 15.42
N ALA A 98 0.41 -15.80 16.33
CA ALA A 98 -0.54 -14.71 16.10
C ALA A 98 0.16 -13.35 16.02
N ALA A 99 1.23 -13.15 16.79
CA ALA A 99 2.05 -11.95 16.75
C ALA A 99 2.80 -11.84 15.41
N PHE A 100 3.38 -12.94 14.91
CA PHE A 100 4.07 -12.98 13.62
C PHE A 100 3.14 -12.65 12.46
N ALA A 101 1.91 -13.20 12.49
CA ALA A 101 0.90 -12.89 11.48
C ALA A 101 0.60 -11.39 11.37
N LYS A 102 0.49 -10.70 12.52
CA LYS A 102 0.29 -9.23 12.56
C LYS A 102 1.55 -8.46 12.16
N TRP A 103 2.71 -8.89 12.64
CA TRP A 103 3.98 -8.23 12.37
C TRP A 103 4.32 -8.25 10.86
N ASN A 104 4.05 -9.36 10.17
CA ASN A 104 4.42 -9.55 8.76
C ASN A 104 3.83 -8.50 7.80
N TRP A 105 2.58 -8.06 8.01
CA TRP A 105 2.02 -6.99 7.19
C TRP A 105 2.39 -5.60 7.74
N ALA A 106 2.42 -5.42 9.06
CA ALA A 106 2.73 -4.15 9.69
C ALA A 106 4.14 -3.64 9.34
N ILE A 107 5.16 -4.51 9.38
CA ILE A 107 6.54 -4.12 9.08
C ILE A 107 6.69 -3.63 7.63
N LYS A 108 5.94 -4.21 6.68
CA LYS A 108 5.95 -3.81 5.26
C LYS A 108 5.37 -2.40 5.09
N SER A 109 4.25 -2.11 5.75
CA SER A 109 3.64 -0.77 5.73
C SER A 109 4.54 0.29 6.39
N VAL A 110 5.21 -0.04 7.50
CA VAL A 110 6.16 0.87 8.18
C VAL A 110 7.37 1.16 7.29
N LEU A 111 7.99 0.13 6.70
CA LEU A 111 9.12 0.30 5.79
C LEU A 111 8.73 1.13 4.55
N PHE A 112 7.53 0.91 4.01
CA PHE A 112 7.04 1.70 2.88
C PHE A 112 6.80 3.16 3.27
N SER A 113 6.27 3.43 4.47
CA SER A 113 6.06 4.78 4.98
C SER A 113 7.36 5.61 5.00
N CYS A 114 8.51 4.99 5.30
CA CYS A 114 9.81 5.64 5.20
C CYS A 114 10.14 6.13 3.79
N CYS A 115 9.66 5.45 2.74
CA CYS A 115 9.94 5.77 1.35
C CYS A 115 9.06 6.92 0.82
N VAL A 116 7.83 7.06 1.31
CA VAL A 116 6.83 8.06 0.89
C VAL A 116 7.38 9.50 0.83
N PRO A 117 8.02 10.05 1.89
CA PRO A 117 8.46 11.45 1.89
C PRO A 117 9.49 11.77 0.80
N TYR A 118 10.24 10.79 0.31
CA TYR A 118 11.23 11.01 -0.75
C TYR A 118 10.60 11.36 -2.11
N PHE A 119 9.38 10.89 -2.36
CA PHE A 119 8.64 11.15 -3.59
C PHE A 119 7.80 12.44 -3.53
N LEU A 120 7.43 12.90 -2.33
CA LEU A 120 6.55 14.05 -2.10
C LEU A 120 7.33 15.38 -2.04
N ARG A 121 7.94 15.78 -3.15
CA ARG A 121 8.75 17.02 -3.22
C ARG A 121 7.95 18.28 -3.62
N ASN A 122 6.87 18.12 -4.39
CA ASN A 122 6.11 19.22 -4.98
C ASN A 122 4.64 19.16 -4.52
N ARG A 123 3.94 20.31 -4.57
CA ARG A 123 2.49 20.39 -4.28
C ARG A 123 1.68 19.41 -5.13
N ILE A 124 2.01 19.30 -6.42
CA ILE A 124 1.34 18.38 -7.35
C ILE A 124 1.47 16.91 -6.90
N HIS A 125 2.63 16.51 -6.35
CA HIS A 125 2.82 15.14 -5.85
C HIS A 125 1.97 14.89 -4.59
N ILE A 126 1.87 15.88 -3.70
CA ILE A 126 1.04 15.79 -2.50
C ILE A 126 -0.45 15.73 -2.87
N GLU A 127 -0.90 16.56 -3.81
CA GLU A 127 -2.27 16.55 -4.31
C GLU A 127 -2.62 15.22 -4.97
N ALA A 128 -1.75 14.70 -5.84
CA ALA A 128 -1.96 13.39 -6.48
C ALA A 128 -2.02 12.25 -5.45
N PHE A 129 -1.17 12.30 -4.42
CA PHE A 129 -1.19 11.34 -3.32
C PHE A 129 -2.50 11.41 -2.52
N LEU A 130 -2.95 12.61 -2.16
CA LEU A 130 -4.23 12.81 -1.47
C LEU A 130 -5.42 12.29 -2.29
N TRP A 131 -5.47 12.59 -3.59
CA TRP A 131 -6.51 12.08 -4.48
C TRP A 131 -6.49 10.55 -4.55
N THR A 132 -5.31 9.94 -4.62
CA THR A 132 -5.17 8.49 -4.64
C THR A 132 -5.70 7.87 -3.34
N LEU A 133 -5.39 8.45 -2.18
CA LEU A 133 -5.91 8.00 -0.88
C LEU A 133 -7.43 8.09 -0.82
N VAL A 134 -7.99 9.25 -1.19
CA VAL A 134 -9.44 9.50 -1.12
C VAL A 134 -10.19 8.57 -2.06
N LEU A 135 -9.75 8.44 -3.32
CA LEU A 135 -10.40 7.57 -4.31
C LEU A 135 -10.33 6.10 -3.90
N SER A 136 -9.18 5.65 -3.36
CA SER A 136 -9.03 4.28 -2.87
C SER A 136 -9.92 4.01 -1.66
N GLY A 137 -9.98 4.95 -0.72
CA GLY A 137 -10.83 4.86 0.47
C GLY A 137 -12.31 4.84 0.12
N ILE A 138 -12.76 5.70 -0.79
CA ILE A 138 -14.14 5.71 -1.29
C ILE A 138 -14.47 4.37 -1.97
N ALA A 139 -13.58 3.86 -2.82
CA ALA A 139 -13.78 2.59 -3.50
C ALA A 139 -13.88 1.40 -2.53
N HIS A 140 -13.20 1.46 -1.39
CA HIS A 140 -13.31 0.45 -0.33
C HIS A 140 -14.61 0.64 0.48
N CYS A 141 -14.89 1.85 0.97
CA CYS A 141 -16.02 2.13 1.87
C CYS A 141 -17.39 2.04 1.19
N LEU A 142 -17.53 2.44 -0.08
CA LEU A 142 -18.83 2.49 -0.76
C LEU A 142 -19.53 1.11 -0.88
N PRO A 143 -18.85 0.02 -1.31
CA PRO A 143 -19.47 -1.30 -1.33
C PRO A 143 -19.92 -1.78 0.05
N PHE A 144 -19.13 -1.53 1.11
CA PHE A 144 -19.51 -1.88 2.47
C PHE A 144 -20.72 -1.08 2.94
N GLY A 145 -20.71 0.24 2.76
CA GLY A 145 -21.82 1.11 3.11
C GLY A 145 -23.11 0.75 2.37
N ALA A 146 -23.02 0.50 1.06
CA ALA A 146 -24.15 0.08 0.25
C ALA A 146 -24.76 -1.25 0.73
N LYS A 147 -23.92 -2.25 1.06
CA LYS A 147 -24.38 -3.54 1.60
C LYS A 147 -25.08 -3.40 2.95
N VAL A 148 -24.60 -2.51 3.82
CA VAL A 148 -25.24 -2.22 5.11
C VAL A 148 -26.60 -1.56 4.91
N LEU A 149 -26.69 -0.57 4.01
CA LEU A 149 -27.95 0.12 3.69
C LEU A 149 -28.99 -0.84 3.10
N ILE A 150 -28.58 -1.78 2.24
CA ILE A 150 -29.48 -2.73 1.57
C ILE A 150 -29.89 -3.88 2.50
N SER A 151 -28.97 -4.42 3.30
CA SER A 151 -29.25 -5.57 4.19
C SER A 151 -29.75 -5.20 5.58
N GLY A 152 -29.85 -3.90 5.91
CA GLY A 152 -30.35 -3.43 7.19
C GLY A 152 -29.45 -3.77 8.40
N GLY A 153 -28.18 -4.12 8.15
CA GLY A 153 -27.22 -4.45 9.21
C GLY A 153 -27.29 -5.89 9.76
N GLY A 154 -28.00 -6.81 9.09
CA GLY A 154 -28.05 -8.21 9.50
C GLY A 154 -26.71 -8.94 9.35
N MET A 155 -26.34 -9.77 10.35
CA MET A 155 -25.13 -10.62 10.41
C MET A 155 -24.89 -11.50 9.16
N ALA A 156 -25.91 -11.72 8.32
CA ALA A 156 -25.79 -12.44 7.05
C ALA A 156 -24.80 -11.77 6.06
N CYS A 157 -24.53 -10.47 6.19
CA CYS A 157 -23.54 -9.79 5.36
C CYS A 157 -22.08 -10.15 5.73
N LEU A 158 -21.81 -10.64 6.94
CA LEU A 158 -20.45 -11.00 7.38
C LEU A 158 -20.02 -12.41 6.93
N LEU A 159 -20.97 -13.30 6.60
CA LEU A 159 -20.71 -14.68 6.20
C LEU A 159 -20.63 -14.89 4.68
N ALA A 160 -20.87 -13.85 3.88
CA ALA A 160 -20.73 -13.88 2.42
C ALA A 160 -19.32 -13.42 2.01
N TRP A 161 -18.31 -14.18 2.41
CA TRP A 161 -16.94 -14.12 1.92
C TRP A 161 -16.42 -15.53 1.66
#